data_AF-A0A7J8PDE6-F1
#
_entry.id   AF-A0A7J8PDE6-F1
#
_cell.length_a   1.000
_cell.length_b   1.000
_cell.length_c   1.000
_cell.angle_alpha   90.00
_cell.angle_beta   90.00
_cell.angle_gamma   90.00
#
_symmetry.space_group_name_H-M   'P 1'
#
loop_
_entity.id
_entity.type
_entity.pdbx_description
1 polymer ?
#
loop_
_entity_poly.entity_id
_entity_poly.type
_entity_poly.pdbx_seq_one_letter_code
_entity_poly.pdbx_strand_id
1 'polypeptide(L)'
;DVILIATRRILRPPKKGSAVQRPRSRTLTAVHEAMLEDVVLPAEIVGKRTRYRIDGSKIMKANVLSFSATLFGQVYLDPKERNNTEYKLETFSAVYRKLAGKDVVFEFPVTEA
;
A
#
# COMPACT_ATOMS: atom_id res chain seq x y z
N ASP A 1 8.70 8.58 -15.09
CA ASP A 1 8.26 7.17 -15.08
C ASP A 1 6.82 7.03 -15.52
N VAL A 2 6.52 5.89 -16.15
CA VAL A 2 5.15 5.47 -16.46
C VAL A 2 4.76 4.41 -15.45
N ILE A 3 3.64 4.61 -14.76
CA ILE A 3 3.07 3.68 -13.79
C ILE A 3 1.61 3.48 -14.18
N LEU A 4 1.16 2.22 -14.24
CA LEU A 4 -0.21 1.85 -14.56
C LEU A 4 -0.92 1.47 -13.28
N ILE A 5 -2.11 2.02 -13.05
CA ILE A 5 -2.89 1.75 -11.84
C ILE A 5 -4.34 1.49 -12.24
N ALA A 6 -4.92 0.42 -11.72
CA ALA A 6 -6.33 0.16 -11.90
C ALA A 6 -7.18 1.05 -10.97
N THR A 7 -8.20 1.71 -11.53
CA THR A 7 -9.16 2.50 -10.74
C THR A 7 -10.13 1.56 -10.02
N ARG A 8 -9.96 1.37 -8.71
CA ARG A 8 -10.83 0.51 -7.88
C ARG A 8 -11.76 1.35 -6.98
N ARG A 9 -13.05 0.98 -6.88
CA ARG A 9 -14.03 1.69 -6.03
C ARG A 9 -14.07 1.12 -4.61
N ILE A 10 -13.76 1.96 -3.61
CA ILE A 10 -13.88 1.62 -2.19
C ILE A 10 -15.32 1.81 -1.72
N LEU A 11 -15.94 0.76 -1.17
CA LEU A 11 -17.26 0.86 -0.54
C LEU A 11 -17.14 1.25 0.93
N ARG A 12 -18.14 1.91 1.52
CA ARG A 12 -18.13 2.12 2.98
C ARG A 12 -18.59 0.83 3.68
N PRO A 13 -18.14 0.56 4.92
CA PRO A 13 -18.74 -0.50 5.72
C PRO A 13 -20.25 -0.34 5.81
N PRO A 14 -21.03 -1.43 5.73
CA PRO A 14 -22.48 -1.38 5.81
C PRO A 14 -22.91 -0.81 7.18
N LYS A 15 -23.94 0.03 7.20
CA LYS A 15 -24.56 0.49 8.44
C LYS A 15 -25.26 -0.69 9.12
N LYS A 16 -25.25 -0.71 10.46
CA LYS A 16 -25.90 -1.76 11.26
C LYS A 16 -27.39 -1.83 10.86
N GLY A 17 -27.84 -2.99 10.39
CA GLY A 17 -29.21 -3.21 9.89
C GLY A 17 -29.38 -3.20 8.36
N SER A 18 -28.33 -2.98 7.58
CA SER A 18 -28.40 -3.15 6.12
C SER A 18 -28.13 -4.59 5.68
N ALA A 19 -28.98 -5.15 4.81
CA ALA A 19 -28.84 -6.50 4.25
C ALA A 19 -27.75 -6.62 3.17
N VAL A 20 -27.12 -5.51 2.78
CA VAL A 20 -26.12 -5.47 1.71
C VAL A 20 -24.76 -5.86 2.28
N GLN A 21 -24.32 -7.07 1.96
CA GLN A 21 -22.98 -7.55 2.30
C GLN A 21 -21.93 -6.87 1.42
N ARG A 22 -20.92 -6.26 2.04
CA ARG A 22 -19.79 -5.66 1.31
C ARG A 22 -18.86 -6.78 0.80
N PRO A 23 -18.55 -6.84 -0.51
CA PRO A 23 -17.54 -7.77 -1.02
C PRO A 23 -16.15 -7.38 -0.50
N ARG A 24 -15.33 -8.38 -0.14
CA ARG A 24 -13.99 -8.17 0.45
C ARG A 24 -13.05 -7.44 -0.51
N SER A 25 -13.19 -7.65 -1.82
CA SER A 25 -12.41 -6.97 -2.87
C SER A 25 -12.56 -5.44 -2.88
N ARG A 26 -13.65 -4.91 -2.30
CA ARG A 26 -13.90 -3.46 -2.19
C ARG A 26 -13.62 -2.92 -0.79
N THR A 27 -12.82 -3.63 0.00
CA THR A 27 -12.30 -3.15 1.30
C THR A 27 -11.18 -2.13 1.12
N LEU A 28 -11.03 -1.18 2.06
CA LEU A 28 -9.93 -0.20 1.99
C LEU A 28 -8.58 -0.92 1.98
N THR A 29 -8.42 -1.93 2.85
CA THR A 29 -7.21 -2.75 2.94
C THR A 29 -6.94 -3.51 1.64
N ALA A 30 -7.93 -4.22 1.09
CA ALA A 30 -7.74 -4.99 -0.15
C ALA A 30 -7.45 -4.08 -1.36
N VAL A 31 -8.07 -2.90 -1.44
CA VAL A 31 -7.78 -1.95 -2.53
C VAL A 31 -6.37 -1.40 -2.39
N HIS A 32 -5.91 -1.07 -1.18
CA HIS A 32 -4.53 -0.60 -0.97
C HIS A 32 -3.49 -1.67 -1.29
N GLU A 33 -3.76 -2.93 -0.94
CA GLU A 33 -2.88 -4.07 -1.29
C GLU A 33 -2.78 -4.26 -2.80
N ALA A 34 -3.91 -4.24 -3.50
CA ALA A 34 -3.93 -4.38 -4.96
C ALA A 34 -3.32 -3.17 -5.68
N MET A 35 -3.38 -1.97 -5.09
CA MET A 35 -2.69 -0.78 -5.62
C MET A 35 -1.17 -0.87 -5.47
N LEU A 36 -0.67 -1.47 -4.39
CA LEU A 36 0.77 -1.71 -4.24
C LEU A 36 1.29 -2.66 -5.32
N GLU A 37 0.50 -3.67 -5.68
CA GLU A 37 0.84 -4.62 -6.75
C GLU A 37 0.87 -3.94 -8.12
N ASP A 38 -0.11 -3.08 -8.43
CA ASP A 38 -0.13 -2.35 -9.70
C ASP A 38 1.07 -1.39 -9.87
N VAL A 39 1.45 -0.70 -8.79
CA VAL A 39 2.51 0.32 -8.83
C VAL A 39 3.87 -0.30 -9.16
N VAL A 40 4.10 -1.54 -8.72
CA VAL A 40 5.42 -2.19 -8.74
C VAL A 40 5.69 -2.97 -10.03
N LEU A 41 4.69 -3.13 -10.90
CA LEU A 41 4.85 -3.78 -12.20
C LEU A 41 6.06 -3.20 -12.97
N PRO A 42 7.03 -4.00 -13.45
CA PRO A 42 7.04 -5.46 -13.65
C PRO A 42 7.44 -6.34 -12.46
N ALA A 43 7.96 -5.76 -11.37
CA ALA A 43 8.51 -6.54 -10.27
C ALA A 43 7.41 -7.13 -9.38
N GLU A 44 7.69 -8.31 -8.83
CA GLU A 44 6.81 -8.95 -7.85
C GLU A 44 7.23 -8.63 -6.42
N ILE A 45 6.24 -8.51 -5.55
CA ILE A 45 6.45 -8.28 -4.12
C ILE A 45 6.71 -9.63 -3.43
N VAL A 46 7.92 -9.83 -2.94
CA VAL A 46 8.36 -11.03 -2.21
C VAL A 46 7.88 -11.00 -0.76
N GLY A 47 7.76 -9.81 -0.17
CA GLY A 47 7.37 -9.69 1.23
C GLY A 47 6.82 -8.31 1.58
N LYS A 48 5.88 -8.28 2.53
CA LYS A 48 5.30 -7.05 3.07
C LYS A 48 5.54 -7.05 4.59
N ARG A 49 6.31 -6.10 5.10
CA ARG A 49 6.51 -5.88 6.53
C ARG A 49 5.92 -4.55 6.92
N THR A 50 5.21 -4.53 8.04
CA THR A 50 4.60 -3.30 8.53
C THR A 50 5.22 -2.90 9.85
N ARG A 51 5.92 -1.77 9.87
CA ARG A 51 6.53 -1.21 11.08
C ARG A 51 5.58 -0.19 11.71
N TYR A 52 5.38 -0.34 13.01
CA TYR A 52 4.66 0.61 13.85
C TYR A 52 5.69 1.49 14.56
N ARG A 53 5.66 2.81 14.31
CA ARG A 53 6.46 3.76 15.10
C ARG A 53 5.78 4.00 16.44
N ILE A 54 6.60 4.12 17.49
CA ILE A 54 6.15 4.33 18.88
C ILE A 54 5.48 5.71 19.03
N ASP A 55 5.84 6.67 18.18
CA ASP A 55 5.41 8.07 18.26
C ASP A 55 3.94 8.33 17.89
N GLY A 56 3.21 7.33 17.36
CA GLY A 56 1.76 7.41 17.16
C GLY A 56 1.26 8.61 16.35
N SER A 57 2.09 9.27 15.54
CA SER A 57 1.78 10.54 14.90
C SER A 57 0.69 10.38 13.83
N LYS A 58 -0.55 10.63 14.29
CA LYS A 58 -1.75 10.89 13.49
C LYS A 58 -1.75 12.36 13.09
N ILE A 59 -1.42 12.65 11.83
CA ILE A 59 -1.98 13.83 11.17
C ILE A 59 -3.23 13.37 10.45
N MET A 60 -4.36 13.31 11.18
CA MET A 60 -5.72 13.54 10.67
C MET A 60 -6.77 13.27 11.76
N LYS A 61 -7.17 14.32 12.47
CA LYS A 61 -8.54 14.47 12.95
C LYS A 61 -9.40 14.85 11.74
N ALA A 62 -10.11 13.88 11.16
CA ALA A 62 -11.32 14.11 10.38
C ALA A 62 -12.14 12.81 10.33
N ASN A 63 -13.02 12.66 11.33
CA ASN A 63 -14.27 11.92 11.35
C ASN A 63 -14.41 10.66 10.44
N VAL A 64 -14.51 9.51 11.10
CA VAL A 64 -15.19 8.29 10.63
C VAL A 64 -14.45 7.48 9.55
N LEU A 65 -13.55 6.60 9.99
CA LEU A 65 -13.53 5.15 9.74
C LEU A 65 -12.16 4.64 10.24
N SER A 66 -12.23 3.81 11.26
CA SER A 66 -11.13 3.23 12.05
C SER A 66 -10.00 2.60 11.21
N PHE A 67 -8.78 2.71 11.77
CA PHE A 67 -7.50 2.08 11.40
C PHE A 67 -6.72 2.68 10.21
N SER A 68 -6.28 3.92 10.38
CA SER A 68 -4.99 4.37 9.86
C SER A 68 -4.10 4.70 11.06
N ALA A 69 -3.42 3.67 11.57
CA ALA A 69 -2.14 3.90 12.23
C ALA A 69 -1.15 4.23 11.11
N THR A 70 -0.23 5.15 11.37
CA THR A 70 0.87 5.52 10.48
C THR A 70 1.82 4.32 10.37
N LEU A 71 1.46 3.40 9.49
CA LEU A 71 2.18 2.18 9.16
C LEU A 71 3.28 2.57 8.19
N PHE A 72 4.53 2.50 8.62
CA PHE A 72 5.65 2.53 7.69
C PHE A 72 5.79 1.13 7.10
N GLY A 73 5.36 0.97 5.86
CA GLY A 73 5.44 -0.32 5.15
C GLY A 73 6.81 -0.49 4.52
N GLN A 74 7.50 -1.58 4.82
CA GLN A 74 8.64 -2.06 4.04
C GLN A 74 8.14 -3.13 3.07
N VAL A 75 8.34 -2.88 1.78
CA VAL A 75 7.97 -3.80 0.70
C VAL A 75 9.25 -4.35 0.09
N TYR A 76 9.37 -5.68 0.10
CA TYR A 76 10.50 -6.38 -0.49
C TYR A 76 10.16 -6.75 -1.92
N LEU A 77 11.01 -6.30 -2.84
CA LEU A 77 10.92 -6.60 -4.27
C LEU A 77 11.81 -7.79 -4.64
N ASP A 78 11.47 -8.51 -5.70
CA ASP A 78 12.34 -9.58 -6.21
C ASP A 78 13.67 -8.98 -6.71
N PRO A 79 14.84 -9.45 -6.21
CA PRO A 79 16.15 -8.95 -6.63
C PRO A 79 16.46 -9.18 -8.11
N LYS A 80 15.76 -10.09 -8.80
CA LYS A 80 15.98 -10.36 -10.24
C LYS A 80 15.74 -9.15 -11.13
N GLU A 81 14.82 -8.27 -10.73
CA GLU A 81 14.45 -7.08 -11.52
C GLU A 81 15.05 -5.78 -10.98
N ARG A 82 16.04 -5.88 -10.09
CA ARG A 82 16.67 -4.73 -9.44
C ARG A 82 17.18 -3.70 -10.44
N ASN A 83 17.91 -4.12 -11.46
CA ASN A 83 18.52 -3.22 -12.44
C ASN A 83 17.50 -2.35 -13.19
N ASN A 84 16.26 -2.82 -13.35
CA ASN A 84 15.21 -2.12 -14.10
C ASN A 84 14.29 -1.27 -13.21
N THR A 85 14.27 -1.52 -11.90
CA THR A 85 13.32 -0.91 -10.96
C THR A 85 13.98 0.02 -9.94
N GLU A 86 15.30 -0.06 -9.77
CA GLU A 86 16.06 0.76 -8.81
C GLU A 86 15.89 2.27 -9.05
N TYR A 87 15.83 2.72 -10.30
CA TYR A 87 15.61 4.14 -10.61
C TYR A 87 14.17 4.63 -10.36
N LYS A 88 13.20 3.73 -10.14
CA LYS A 88 11.78 4.05 -9.96
C LYS A 88 11.32 4.04 -8.49
N LEU A 89 12.16 3.59 -7.56
CA LEU A 89 11.76 3.37 -6.16
C LEU A 89 11.23 4.64 -5.49
N GLU A 90 11.88 5.78 -5.75
CA GLU A 90 11.42 7.08 -5.23
C GLU A 90 10.04 7.44 -5.78
N THR A 91 9.81 7.21 -7.07
CA THR A 91 8.53 7.48 -7.72
C THR A 91 7.41 6.58 -7.19
N PHE A 92 7.68 5.29 -6.93
CA PHE A 92 6.71 4.38 -6.32
C PHE A 92 6.26 4.86 -4.94
N SER A 93 7.21 5.31 -4.11
CA SER A 93 6.91 5.84 -2.78
C SER A 93 6.06 7.12 -2.87
N ALA A 94 6.38 8.02 -3.79
CA ALA A 94 5.68 9.29 -3.97
C ALA A 94 4.24 9.10 -4.48
N VAL A 95 4.03 8.19 -5.43
CA VAL A 95 2.70 7.88 -5.97
C VAL A 95 1.82 7.22 -4.93
N TYR A 96 2.35 6.23 -4.20
CA TYR A 96 1.58 5.57 -3.14
C TYR A 96 1.24 6.55 -2.00
N ARG A 97 2.15 7.45 -1.63
CA ARG A 97 1.88 8.51 -0.65
C ARG A 97 0.75 9.44 -1.11
N LYS A 98 0.73 9.84 -2.39
CA LYS A 98 -0.33 10.72 -2.94
C LYS A 98 -1.69 10.04 -3.00
N LEU A 99 -1.75 8.74 -3.30
CA LEU A 99 -3.01 8.02 -3.48
C LEU A 99 -3.58 7.49 -2.16
N ALA A 100 -2.73 6.90 -1.31
CA ALA A 100 -3.15 6.20 -0.10
C ALA A 100 -2.87 6.99 1.19
N GLY A 101 -2.10 8.08 1.14
CA GLY A 101 -1.69 8.85 2.31
C GLY A 101 -0.79 8.07 3.29
N LYS A 102 -0.16 6.99 2.82
CA LYS A 102 0.70 6.12 3.63
C LYS A 102 2.13 6.15 3.08
N ASP A 103 3.10 6.19 3.98
CA ASP A 103 4.52 6.11 3.62
C ASP A 103 4.95 4.65 3.46
N VAL A 104 5.53 4.34 2.31
CA VAL A 104 6.05 3.00 1.98
C VAL A 104 7.47 3.16 1.46
N VAL A 105 8.35 2.27 1.91
CA VAL A 105 9.72 2.16 1.44
C VAL A 105 9.91 0.81 0.77
N PHE A 106 10.49 0.85 -0.43
CA PHE A 106 10.77 -0.31 -1.25
C PHE A 106 12.25 -0.67 -1.09
N GLU A 107 12.52 -1.91 -0.72
CA GLU A 107 13.86 -2.45 -0.52
C GLU A 107 13.98 -3.77 -1.26
N PHE A 108 15.19 -4.14 -1.68
CA PHE A 108 15.46 -5.51 -2.13
C PHE A 108 15.96 -6.32 -0.94
N PRO A 109 15.51 -7.57 -0.76
CA PRO A 109 16.12 -8.44 0.24
C PRO A 109 17.57 -8.66 -0.16
N VAL A 110 18.50 -8.22 0.69
CA VAL A 110 19.91 -8.60 0.58
C VAL A 110 19.99 -10.02 1.11
N THR A 111 20.03 -11.00 0.21
CA THR A 111 20.33 -12.37 0.59
C THR A 111 21.77 -12.41 1.10
N GLU A 112 21.95 -12.42 2.41
CA GLU A 112 23.00 -13.20 3.05
C GLU A 112 22.33 -14.44 3.65
N ALA A 113 22.87 -15.60 3.26
CA ALA A 113 22.47 -17.00 3.56
C ALA A 113 21.45 -17.64 2.62
#